data_AF-A0A2Z6N5B5-F1
#
_entry.id   AF-A0A2Z6N5B5-F1
#
_cell.length_a   1.000
_cell.length_b   1.000
_cell.length_c   1.000
_cell.angle_alpha   90.00
_cell.angle_beta   90.00
_cell.angle_gamma   90.00
#
_symmetry.space_group_name_H-M   'P 1'
#
loop_
_entity.id
_entity.type
_entity.pdbx_description
1 polymer ?
#
loop_
_entity_poly.entity_id
_entity_poly.type
_entity_poly.pdbx_seq_one_letter_code
_entity_poly.pdbx_strand_id
1 'polypeptide(L)'
;MWILSLLMILILSSLTGHQVVVMADDAVSTAKANSLDSSLQEYAYRALVKPKIGTFYNATTQLPSNFTGVTLAALRLRSGSLRRYDIPNYNEFQIPKGLVQTPYVKRLVLVYQNLGNNNNWSSNYYPLPPNHTYLAPLLGLVAYNGSDLFATNLSHLNLNVAAGHPIIVRFRNVKSPPPGTLPKCVRFDLFGASHFTNVTGGNTCSTFQQGHFSIVLQYSTPPPPTITISPLPSP
;
A
#
# COMPACT_ATOMS: atom_id res chain seq x y z
N MET A 1 43.27 37.85 -28.29
CA MET A 1 43.65 36.69 -27.46
C MET A 1 43.25 36.76 -25.98
N TRP A 2 42.61 37.84 -25.49
CA TRP A 2 42.24 37.93 -24.06
C TRP A 2 40.76 37.61 -23.75
N ILE A 3 39.92 37.41 -24.77
CA ILE A 3 38.47 37.16 -24.57
C ILE A 3 38.17 35.66 -24.39
N LEU A 4 38.96 34.77 -25.01
CA LEU A 4 38.80 33.32 -24.84
C LEU A 4 39.29 32.81 -23.47
N SER A 5 40.17 33.55 -22.79
CA SER A 5 40.67 33.14 -21.48
C SER A 5 39.70 33.45 -20.33
N LEU A 6 38.78 34.41 -20.50
CA LEU A 6 37.72 34.68 -19.52
C LEU A 6 36.58 33.65 -19.59
N LEU A 7 36.38 33.01 -20.74
CA LEU A 7 35.30 32.03 -20.91
C LEU A 7 35.61 30.68 -20.25
N MET A 8 36.89 30.37 -20.01
CA MET A 8 37.27 29.11 -19.34
C MET A 8 37.21 29.18 -17.81
N ILE A 9 37.22 30.38 -17.22
CA ILE A 9 37.15 30.57 -15.76
C ILE A 9 35.70 30.54 -15.25
N LEU A 10 34.70 30.82 -16.11
CA LEU A 10 33.28 30.73 -15.75
C LEU A 10 32.73 29.29 -15.75
N ILE A 11 33.50 28.30 -16.19
CA ILE A 11 33.07 26.89 -16.22
C ILE A 11 33.53 26.12 -14.95
N LEU A 12 34.35 26.74 -14.08
CA LEU A 12 34.82 26.11 -12.84
C LEU A 12 34.04 26.49 -11.57
N SER A 13 32.97 27.27 -11.68
CA SER A 13 32.19 27.75 -10.52
C SER A 13 30.70 27.39 -10.54
N SER A 14 30.29 26.32 -11.24
CA SER A 14 29.03 25.65 -10.93
C SER A 14 29.30 24.56 -9.91
N LEU A 15 29.23 24.96 -8.64
CA LEU A 15 29.19 24.08 -7.48
C LEU A 15 28.32 22.87 -7.80
N THR A 16 28.88 21.69 -7.56
CA THR A 16 28.13 20.46 -7.35
C THR A 16 27.13 20.74 -6.22
N GLY A 17 25.91 21.08 -6.61
CA GLY A 17 24.77 20.99 -5.71
C GLY A 17 24.67 19.54 -5.28
N HIS A 18 25.29 19.22 -4.14
CA HIS A 18 24.96 18.01 -3.42
C HIS A 18 23.48 18.13 -3.06
N GLN A 19 22.63 17.46 -3.83
CA GLN A 19 21.32 17.10 -3.30
C GLN A 19 21.59 16.20 -2.10
N VAL A 20 21.46 16.76 -0.91
CA VAL A 20 21.29 15.96 0.30
C VAL A 20 19.92 15.32 0.16
N VAL A 21 19.88 14.10 -0.37
CA VAL A 21 18.71 13.25 -0.23
C VAL A 21 18.70 12.76 1.20
N VAL A 22 17.77 13.27 2.00
CA VAL A 22 17.54 12.78 3.36
C VAL A 22 16.86 11.41 3.23
N MET A 23 17.65 10.34 3.20
CA MET A 23 17.20 8.95 2.98
C MET A 23 16.79 8.20 4.28
N ALA A 24 16.62 8.90 5.40
CA ALA A 24 16.54 8.24 6.72
C ALA A 24 15.12 7.82 7.15
N ASP A 25 14.05 8.42 6.61
CA ASP A 25 12.66 8.10 7.02
C ASP A 25 11.99 7.01 6.17
N ASP A 26 12.31 6.94 4.88
CA ASP A 26 11.69 5.96 3.97
C ASP A 26 12.23 4.53 4.21
N ALA A 27 13.53 4.36 4.43
CA ALA A 27 14.11 3.03 4.62
C ALA A 27 13.61 2.32 5.90
N VAL A 28 13.43 3.08 6.98
CA VAL A 28 12.96 2.56 8.27
C VAL A 28 11.47 2.21 8.22
N SER A 29 10.65 3.06 7.60
CA SER A 29 9.22 2.80 7.42
C SER A 29 8.99 1.58 6.50
N THR A 30 9.75 1.47 5.41
CA THR A 30 9.73 0.29 4.54
C THR A 30 10.13 -1.00 5.27
N ALA A 31 11.16 -0.96 6.11
CA ALA A 31 11.55 -2.12 6.92
C ALA A 31 10.43 -2.56 7.90
N LYS A 32 9.75 -1.59 8.54
CA LYS A 32 8.60 -1.87 9.43
C LYS A 32 7.42 -2.46 8.67
N ALA A 33 7.05 -1.89 7.52
CA ALA A 33 5.99 -2.40 6.66
C ALA A 33 6.28 -3.84 6.18
N ASN A 34 7.49 -4.11 5.71
CA ASN A 34 7.91 -5.45 5.28
C ASN A 34 7.90 -6.47 6.43
N SER A 35 8.30 -6.06 7.64
CA SER A 35 8.23 -6.93 8.83
C SER A 35 6.78 -7.27 9.20
N LEU A 36 5.87 -6.30 9.10
CA LEU A 36 4.43 -6.53 9.27
C LEU A 36 3.90 -7.49 8.20
N ASP A 37 4.21 -7.24 6.94
CA ASP A 37 3.79 -8.06 5.80
C ASP A 37 4.24 -9.52 5.94
N SER A 38 5.51 -9.75 6.30
CA SER A 38 6.03 -11.10 6.55
C SER A 38 5.31 -11.80 7.70
N SER A 39 4.99 -11.07 8.77
CA SER A 39 4.25 -11.63 9.91
C SER A 39 2.82 -12.01 9.51
N LEU A 40 2.12 -11.10 8.81
CA LEU A 40 0.76 -11.34 8.32
C LEU A 40 0.71 -12.47 7.29
N GLN A 41 1.73 -12.60 6.44
CA GLN A 41 1.84 -13.70 5.48
C GLN A 41 1.89 -15.06 6.17
N GLU A 42 2.67 -15.22 7.23
CA GLU A 42 2.73 -16.48 7.98
C GLU A 42 1.36 -16.86 8.56
N TYR A 43 0.66 -15.91 9.19
CA TYR A 43 -0.69 -16.17 9.70
C TYR A 43 -1.69 -16.48 8.57
N ALA A 44 -1.54 -15.85 7.42
CA ALA A 44 -2.38 -16.11 6.24
C ALA A 44 -2.19 -17.55 5.74
N TYR A 45 -0.96 -18.05 5.77
CA TYR A 45 -0.62 -19.40 5.32
C TYR A 45 -1.16 -20.49 6.25
N ARG A 46 -1.26 -20.21 7.57
CA ARG A 46 -1.84 -21.16 8.54
C ARG A 46 -3.29 -21.52 8.23
N ALA A 47 -4.04 -20.64 7.56
CA ALA A 47 -5.40 -20.93 7.10
C ALA A 47 -5.46 -21.93 5.93
N LEU A 48 -4.33 -22.24 5.29
CA LEU A 48 -4.22 -23.07 4.08
C LEU A 48 -3.75 -24.51 4.39
N VAL A 49 -4.40 -25.22 5.32
CA VAL A 49 -4.01 -26.59 5.73
C VAL A 49 -4.20 -27.61 4.59
N LYS A 50 -5.34 -27.57 3.89
CA LYS A 50 -5.65 -28.41 2.72
C LYS A 50 -6.38 -27.57 1.66
N PRO A 51 -5.71 -26.58 1.06
CA PRO A 51 -6.39 -25.54 0.31
C PRO A 51 -6.80 -26.03 -1.07
N LYS A 52 -8.03 -25.72 -1.46
CA LYS A 52 -8.50 -25.84 -2.84
C LYS A 52 -8.01 -24.61 -3.61
N ILE A 53 -7.52 -24.85 -4.83
CA ILE A 53 -7.03 -23.77 -5.70
C ILE A 53 -8.21 -22.86 -6.07
N GLY A 54 -8.02 -21.55 -5.97
CA GLY A 54 -9.06 -20.57 -6.30
C GLY A 54 -10.14 -20.38 -5.22
N THR A 55 -9.99 -21.02 -4.06
CA THR A 55 -10.90 -20.83 -2.92
C THR A 55 -10.35 -19.78 -1.96
N PHE A 56 -11.24 -18.91 -1.50
CA PHE A 56 -10.98 -17.90 -0.49
C PHE A 56 -10.93 -18.51 0.92
N TYR A 57 -9.89 -18.18 1.69
CA TYR A 57 -9.74 -18.59 3.08
C TYR A 57 -9.61 -17.37 3.98
N ASN A 58 -10.56 -17.17 4.90
CA ASN A 58 -10.42 -16.16 5.94
C ASN A 58 -9.36 -16.63 6.96
N ALA A 59 -8.33 -15.80 7.15
CA ALA A 59 -7.21 -16.09 8.05
C ALA A 59 -7.19 -15.19 9.29
N THR A 60 -8.21 -14.34 9.47
CA THR A 60 -8.31 -13.43 10.61
C THR A 60 -8.30 -14.18 11.95
N THR A 61 -8.84 -15.39 12.00
CA THR A 61 -8.84 -16.24 13.22
C THR A 61 -7.46 -16.80 13.58
N GLN A 62 -6.49 -16.71 12.67
CA GLN A 62 -5.10 -17.12 12.92
C GLN A 62 -4.28 -16.02 13.59
N LEU A 63 -4.79 -14.77 13.60
CA LEU A 63 -4.08 -13.64 14.17
C LEU A 63 -4.12 -13.68 15.71
N PRO A 64 -2.99 -13.39 16.39
CA PRO A 64 -2.98 -13.19 17.82
C PRO A 64 -3.71 -11.90 18.23
N SER A 65 -4.02 -11.79 19.52
CA SER A 65 -4.80 -10.68 20.10
C SER A 65 -4.17 -9.30 19.88
N ASN A 66 -2.84 -9.23 19.70
CA ASN A 66 -2.13 -8.00 19.39
C ASN A 66 -2.51 -7.39 18.03
N PHE A 67 -3.11 -8.13 17.09
CA PHE A 67 -3.59 -7.62 15.80
C PHE A 67 -5.07 -7.21 15.82
N THR A 68 -5.54 -6.67 16.95
CA THR A 68 -6.94 -6.25 17.09
C THR A 68 -7.33 -5.26 15.99
N GLY A 69 -8.46 -5.53 15.32
CA GLY A 69 -9.00 -4.72 14.23
C GLY A 69 -8.41 -5.00 12.86
N VAL A 70 -7.35 -5.82 12.76
CA VAL A 70 -6.80 -6.27 11.48
C VAL A 70 -7.61 -7.47 10.97
N THR A 71 -7.92 -7.49 9.69
CA THR A 71 -8.50 -8.66 9.02
C THR A 71 -7.57 -9.16 7.93
N LEU A 72 -7.59 -10.48 7.73
CA LEU A 72 -6.61 -11.19 6.92
C LEU A 72 -7.28 -12.32 6.14
N ALA A 73 -6.86 -12.53 4.90
CA ALA A 73 -7.31 -13.65 4.11
C ALA A 73 -6.25 -14.12 3.10
N ALA A 74 -6.40 -15.35 2.64
CA ALA A 74 -5.47 -15.99 1.71
C ALA A 74 -6.23 -16.62 0.54
N LEU A 75 -5.67 -16.49 -0.66
CA LEU A 75 -6.17 -17.12 -1.88
C LEU A 75 -5.01 -17.76 -2.65
N ARG A 76 -4.98 -19.10 -2.66
CA ARG A 76 -3.94 -19.86 -3.37
C ARG A 76 -4.34 -20.12 -4.83
N LEU A 77 -3.48 -19.75 -5.76
CA LEU A 77 -3.70 -19.85 -7.20
C LEU A 77 -2.53 -20.52 -7.92
N ARG A 78 -2.81 -21.07 -9.11
CA ARG A 78 -1.76 -21.33 -10.10
C ARG A 78 -1.53 -20.05 -10.91
N SER A 79 -0.29 -19.78 -11.29
CA SER A 79 0.06 -18.60 -12.10
C SER A 79 -0.68 -18.57 -13.44
N GLY A 80 -0.91 -19.74 -14.04
CA GLY A 80 -1.75 -19.84 -15.23
C GLY A 80 -3.23 -19.48 -15.00
N SER A 81 -3.77 -19.74 -13.81
CA SER A 81 -5.15 -19.35 -13.47
C SER A 81 -5.26 -17.85 -13.24
N LEU A 82 -4.30 -17.26 -12.52
CA LEU A 82 -4.18 -15.82 -12.31
C LEU A 82 -4.14 -15.04 -13.64
N ARG A 83 -3.43 -15.58 -14.65
CA ARG A 83 -3.37 -14.96 -15.98
C ARG A 83 -4.66 -15.10 -16.79
N ARG A 84 -5.44 -16.17 -16.60
CA ARG A 84 -6.59 -16.51 -17.48
C ARG A 84 -7.95 -16.07 -16.97
N TYR A 85 -8.15 -16.00 -15.66
CA TYR A 85 -9.47 -15.83 -15.06
C TYR A 85 -9.54 -14.58 -14.20
N ASP A 86 -10.68 -13.92 -14.24
CA ASP A 86 -11.03 -12.84 -13.32
C ASP A 86 -11.37 -13.43 -11.94
N ILE A 87 -11.07 -12.67 -10.89
CA ILE A 87 -11.47 -12.93 -9.50
C ILE A 87 -12.32 -11.73 -9.08
N PRO A 88 -13.64 -11.79 -9.34
CA PRO A 88 -14.51 -10.62 -9.20
C PRO A 88 -14.70 -10.19 -7.74
N ASN A 89 -14.53 -11.10 -6.79
CA ASN A 89 -14.77 -10.87 -5.37
C ASN A 89 -13.64 -11.46 -4.52
N TYR A 90 -12.62 -10.66 -4.23
CA TYR A 90 -11.61 -10.95 -3.21
C TYR A 90 -11.61 -9.81 -2.17
N ASN A 91 -12.54 -9.89 -1.22
CA ASN A 91 -12.88 -8.81 -0.28
C ASN A 91 -13.27 -7.51 -1.00
N GLU A 92 -12.46 -6.45 -0.89
CA GLU A 92 -12.64 -5.17 -1.59
C GLU A 92 -11.98 -5.16 -2.98
N PHE A 93 -11.21 -6.19 -3.33
CA PHE A 93 -10.49 -6.28 -4.59
C PHE A 93 -11.29 -7.03 -5.66
N GLN A 94 -11.38 -6.42 -6.83
CA GLN A 94 -11.77 -7.08 -8.08
C GLN A 94 -10.51 -7.23 -8.91
N ILE A 95 -10.03 -8.47 -9.04
CA ILE A 95 -8.76 -8.75 -9.71
C ILE A 95 -9.07 -9.24 -11.12
N PRO A 96 -8.60 -8.56 -12.16
CA PRO A 96 -8.85 -8.93 -13.54
C PRO A 96 -7.99 -10.14 -13.94
N LYS A 97 -8.33 -10.78 -15.05
CA LYS A 97 -7.38 -11.66 -15.76
C LYS A 97 -6.20 -10.85 -16.30
N GLY A 98 -5.11 -11.54 -16.62
CA GLY A 98 -3.92 -10.93 -17.24
C GLY A 98 -2.84 -10.50 -16.26
N LEU A 99 -2.99 -10.79 -14.97
CA LEU A 99 -1.90 -10.60 -14.00
C LEU A 99 -0.79 -11.62 -14.22
N VAL A 100 0.44 -11.15 -14.08
CA VAL A 100 1.66 -11.94 -14.17
C VAL A 100 2.53 -11.62 -12.95
N GLN A 101 3.13 -12.66 -12.39
CA GLN A 101 4.06 -12.54 -11.27
C GLN A 101 5.52 -12.77 -11.70
N THR A 102 6.44 -12.00 -11.10
CA THR A 102 7.88 -12.11 -11.28
C THR A 102 8.58 -12.17 -9.91
N PRO A 103 9.46 -13.16 -9.65
CA PRO A 103 9.83 -14.28 -10.52
C PRO A 103 8.68 -15.26 -10.77
N TYR A 104 8.80 -16.09 -11.80
CA TYR A 104 7.80 -17.12 -12.08
C TYR A 104 7.78 -18.18 -10.98
N VAL A 105 6.59 -18.47 -10.46
CA VAL A 105 6.32 -19.60 -9.57
C VAL A 105 5.19 -20.42 -10.16
N LYS A 106 5.09 -21.72 -9.83
CA LYS A 106 3.96 -22.55 -10.31
C LYS A 106 2.66 -22.22 -9.57
N ARG A 107 2.77 -21.90 -8.29
CA ARG A 107 1.67 -21.56 -7.38
C ARG A 107 2.07 -20.33 -6.58
N LEU A 108 1.13 -19.42 -6.40
CA LEU A 108 1.27 -18.25 -5.57
C LEU A 108 0.10 -18.17 -4.57
N VAL A 109 0.29 -17.40 -3.51
CA VAL A 109 -0.78 -17.01 -2.61
C VAL A 109 -0.92 -15.49 -2.69
N LEU A 110 -2.13 -15.04 -2.96
CA LEU A 110 -2.50 -13.65 -2.72
C LEU A 110 -2.93 -13.53 -1.27
N VAL A 111 -2.32 -12.59 -0.55
CA VAL A 111 -2.64 -12.25 0.83
C VAL A 111 -3.37 -10.92 0.82
N TYR A 112 -4.61 -10.94 1.32
CA TYR A 112 -5.41 -9.78 1.59
C TYR A 112 -5.16 -9.36 3.03
N GLN A 113 -4.92 -8.07 3.23
CA GLN A 113 -4.75 -7.46 4.53
C GLN A 113 -5.67 -6.26 4.64
N ASN A 114 -6.25 -6.01 5.80
CA ASN A 114 -6.95 -4.77 6.08
C ASN A 114 -6.61 -4.37 7.51
N LEU A 115 -5.90 -3.26 7.65
CA LEU A 115 -5.32 -2.83 8.91
C LEU A 115 -6.32 -2.15 9.86
N GLY A 116 -7.58 -1.99 9.42
CA GLY A 116 -8.62 -1.35 10.21
C GLY A 116 -8.37 0.14 10.48
N ASN A 117 -9.29 0.78 11.20
CA ASN A 117 -9.27 2.22 11.47
C ASN A 117 -8.97 2.59 12.94
N ASN A 118 -9.01 1.63 13.86
CA ASN A 118 -9.19 1.92 15.29
C ASN A 118 -7.88 2.00 16.08
N ASN A 119 -6.81 1.37 15.60
CA ASN A 119 -5.56 1.18 16.35
C ASN A 119 -4.33 1.83 15.68
N ASN A 120 -4.56 2.83 14.83
CA ASN A 120 -3.53 3.60 14.13
C ASN A 120 -2.52 2.78 13.29
N TRP A 121 -2.86 1.54 12.92
CA TRP A 121 -2.00 0.67 12.10
C TRP A 121 -1.57 1.33 10.80
N SER A 122 -2.48 1.99 10.09
CA SER A 122 -2.18 2.60 8.80
C SER A 122 -1.07 3.64 8.90
N SER A 123 -1.15 4.62 9.81
CA SER A 123 -0.13 5.66 9.91
C SER A 123 1.18 5.19 10.54
N ASN A 124 1.14 4.17 11.41
CA ASN A 124 2.33 3.62 12.06
C ASN A 124 3.24 2.85 11.08
N TYR A 125 2.65 2.14 10.12
CA TYR A 125 3.39 1.29 9.17
C TYR A 125 3.52 1.93 7.79
N TYR A 126 2.59 2.79 7.40
CA TYR A 126 2.55 3.47 6.11
C TYR A 126 2.37 4.96 6.36
N PRO A 127 3.42 5.68 6.78
CA PRO A 127 3.31 7.11 7.02
C PRO A 127 2.94 7.85 5.73
N LEU A 128 2.02 8.80 5.84
CA LEU A 128 1.65 9.65 4.70
C LEU A 128 2.59 10.86 4.61
N PRO A 129 2.79 11.41 3.40
CA PRO A 129 3.45 12.71 3.25
C PRO A 129 2.73 13.81 4.04
N PRO A 130 3.42 14.92 4.36
CA PRO A 130 2.81 16.06 5.04
C PRO A 130 1.51 16.52 4.38
N ASN A 131 0.57 17.04 5.18
CA ASN A 131 -0.73 17.54 4.74
C ASN A 131 -1.66 16.46 4.14
N HIS A 132 -1.51 15.20 4.56
CA HIS A 132 -2.43 14.12 4.19
C HIS A 132 -3.02 13.43 5.41
N THR A 133 -4.25 12.92 5.28
CA THR A 133 -4.86 12.07 6.30
C THR A 133 -5.69 10.95 5.68
N TYR A 134 -5.80 9.82 6.38
CA TYR A 134 -6.59 8.68 5.93
C TYR A 134 -8.09 8.91 6.07
N LEU A 135 -8.82 8.68 4.98
CA LEU A 135 -10.29 8.63 4.94
C LEU A 135 -10.82 7.18 4.96
N ALA A 136 -10.00 6.20 4.62
CA ALA A 136 -10.36 4.78 4.58
C ALA A 136 -9.28 3.91 5.26
N PRO A 137 -9.59 2.67 5.68
CA PRO A 137 -8.58 1.75 6.16
C PRO A 137 -7.56 1.44 5.07
N LEU A 138 -6.32 1.10 5.46
CA LEU A 138 -5.33 0.60 4.53
C LEU A 138 -5.60 -0.87 4.17
N LEU A 139 -5.73 -1.16 2.88
CA LEU A 139 -5.97 -2.49 2.33
C LEU A 139 -4.72 -2.97 1.58
N GLY A 140 -4.17 -4.12 1.96
CA GLY A 140 -3.04 -4.76 1.30
C GLY A 140 -3.48 -5.87 0.36
N LEU A 141 -2.87 -5.92 -0.82
CA LEU A 141 -2.87 -7.08 -1.71
C LEU A 141 -1.41 -7.40 -2.04
N VAL A 142 -0.90 -8.51 -1.51
CA VAL A 142 0.51 -8.89 -1.67
C VAL A 142 0.62 -10.35 -2.11
N ALA A 143 1.47 -10.63 -3.09
CA ALA A 143 1.69 -11.97 -3.62
C ALA A 143 2.97 -12.62 -3.09
N TYR A 144 2.88 -13.91 -2.77
CA TYR A 144 3.98 -14.72 -2.27
C TYR A 144 4.07 -16.07 -2.99
N ASN A 145 5.24 -16.72 -2.93
CA ASN A 145 5.40 -18.07 -3.44
C ASN A 145 4.54 -19.04 -2.63
N GLY A 146 3.61 -19.72 -3.30
CA GLY A 146 2.64 -20.63 -2.70
C GLY A 146 3.00 -22.10 -2.91
N SER A 147 4.27 -22.42 -3.18
CA SER A 147 4.72 -23.80 -3.41
C SER A 147 4.86 -24.56 -2.09
N ASP A 148 5.47 -23.92 -1.09
CA ASP A 148 5.56 -24.38 0.29
C ASP A 148 4.74 -23.44 1.18
N LEU A 149 3.78 -24.01 1.93
CA LEU A 149 2.89 -23.26 2.82
C LEU A 149 3.39 -23.19 4.26
N PHE A 150 4.51 -23.86 4.55
CA PHE A 150 5.20 -23.77 5.85
C PHE A 150 6.41 -22.85 5.79
N ALA A 151 6.77 -22.36 4.59
CA ALA A 151 7.87 -21.43 4.42
C ALA A 151 7.58 -20.09 5.09
N THR A 152 8.60 -19.58 5.77
CA THR A 152 8.65 -18.29 6.45
C THR A 152 9.62 -17.34 5.73
N ASN A 153 9.57 -16.05 6.05
CA ASN A 153 10.44 -15.03 5.47
C ASN A 153 10.46 -15.03 3.93
N LEU A 154 9.29 -15.25 3.31
CA LEU A 154 9.16 -15.26 1.86
C LEU A 154 9.31 -13.84 1.30
N SER A 155 10.14 -13.70 0.28
CA SER A 155 10.20 -12.45 -0.50
C SER A 155 8.87 -12.19 -1.22
N HIS A 156 8.48 -10.93 -1.32
CA HIS A 156 7.37 -10.50 -2.16
C HIS A 156 7.62 -10.91 -3.63
N LEU A 157 6.60 -11.49 -4.27
CA LEU A 157 6.57 -11.57 -5.73
C LEU A 157 6.13 -10.23 -6.28
N ASN A 158 6.75 -9.74 -7.34
CA ASN A 158 6.19 -8.60 -8.08
C ASN A 158 4.97 -9.09 -8.86
N LEU A 159 3.84 -8.40 -8.71
CA LEU A 159 2.58 -8.73 -9.38
C LEU A 159 2.09 -7.50 -10.13
N ASN A 160 1.99 -7.65 -11.45
CA ASN A 160 1.57 -6.57 -12.33
C ASN A 160 0.57 -7.10 -13.37
N VAL A 161 -0.37 -6.22 -13.76
CA VAL A 161 -1.26 -6.46 -14.89
C VAL A 161 -0.44 -6.33 -16.16
N ALA A 162 -0.24 -7.42 -16.88
CA ALA A 162 0.51 -7.42 -18.14
C ALA A 162 -0.36 -7.01 -19.34
N ALA A 163 -1.66 -7.29 -19.27
CA ALA A 163 -2.63 -6.92 -20.30
C ALA A 163 -4.04 -6.87 -19.70
N GLY A 164 -4.88 -5.98 -20.22
CA GLY A 164 -6.30 -5.90 -19.87
C GLY A 164 -6.64 -4.78 -18.89
N HIS A 165 -7.66 -5.04 -18.07
CA HIS A 165 -8.24 -4.07 -17.15
C HIS A 165 -7.38 -3.92 -15.88
N PRO A 166 -7.48 -2.79 -15.16
CA PRO A 166 -6.81 -2.62 -13.87
C PRO A 166 -7.47 -3.43 -12.76
N ILE A 167 -6.73 -3.67 -11.68
CA ILE A 167 -7.26 -4.12 -10.39
C ILE A 167 -8.09 -2.97 -9.81
N ILE A 168 -9.32 -3.29 -9.40
CA ILE A 168 -10.23 -2.32 -8.79
C ILE A 168 -10.29 -2.58 -7.29
N VAL A 169 -10.10 -1.53 -6.50
CA VAL A 169 -10.22 -1.56 -5.03
C VAL A 169 -11.43 -0.72 -4.64
N ARG A 170 -12.48 -1.35 -4.11
CA ARG A 170 -13.72 -0.67 -3.70
C ARG A 170 -13.84 -0.63 -2.20
N PHE A 171 -13.58 0.54 -1.62
CA PHE A 171 -13.62 0.72 -0.18
C PHE A 171 -15.07 0.76 0.31
N ARG A 172 -15.36 -0.06 1.33
CA ARG A 172 -16.70 -0.10 1.95
C ARG A 172 -16.92 1.04 2.93
N ASN A 173 -15.87 1.42 3.67
CA ASN A 173 -15.92 2.40 4.74
C ASN A 173 -14.98 3.57 4.43
N VAL A 174 -15.53 4.65 3.85
CA VAL A 174 -14.78 5.89 3.55
C VAL A 174 -15.44 7.03 4.31
N LYS A 175 -14.65 7.77 5.08
CA LYS A 175 -15.09 8.99 5.78
C LYS A 175 -15.44 10.06 4.74
N SER A 176 -16.57 10.74 4.94
CA SER A 176 -16.96 11.85 4.08
C SER A 176 -15.91 12.98 4.14
N PRO A 177 -15.34 13.39 3.00
CA PRO A 177 -14.40 14.50 2.96
C PRO A 177 -15.14 15.82 3.24
N PRO A 178 -14.48 16.83 3.83
CA PRO A 178 -15.05 18.17 3.98
C PRO A 178 -15.44 18.77 2.61
N PRO A 179 -16.47 19.66 2.56
CA PRO A 179 -16.83 20.33 1.32
C PRO A 179 -15.64 21.06 0.67
N GLY A 180 -15.53 20.98 -0.65
CA GLY A 180 -14.46 21.65 -1.41
C GLY A 180 -13.11 20.95 -1.38
N THR A 181 -13.00 19.76 -0.77
CA THR A 181 -11.78 18.96 -0.77
C THR A 181 -11.87 17.77 -1.73
N LEU A 182 -10.73 17.35 -2.29
CA LEU A 182 -10.69 16.26 -3.26
C LEU A 182 -9.94 15.06 -2.68
N PRO A 183 -10.63 13.93 -2.42
CA PRO A 183 -9.97 12.72 -1.96
C PRO A 183 -9.10 12.12 -3.08
N LYS A 184 -7.99 11.51 -2.69
CA LYS A 184 -7.05 10.82 -3.57
C LYS A 184 -6.88 9.38 -3.14
N CYS A 185 -6.71 8.50 -4.11
CA CYS A 185 -6.19 7.17 -3.85
C CYS A 185 -4.70 7.29 -3.55
N VAL A 186 -4.23 6.58 -2.53
CA VAL A 186 -2.81 6.36 -2.28
C VAL A 186 -2.51 4.88 -2.43
N ARG A 187 -1.42 4.56 -3.13
CA ARG A 187 -0.82 3.22 -3.22
C ARG A 187 0.60 3.29 -2.68
N PHE A 188 0.91 2.46 -1.71
CA PHE A 188 2.28 2.15 -1.31
C PHE A 188 2.74 0.93 -2.08
N ASP A 189 3.91 1.03 -2.72
CA ASP A 189 4.52 -0.11 -3.39
C ASP A 189 5.27 -1.02 -2.39
N LEU A 190 5.91 -2.07 -2.91
CA LEU A 190 6.65 -3.05 -2.10
C LEU A 190 7.94 -2.49 -1.49
N PHE A 191 8.32 -1.28 -1.87
CA PHE A 191 9.49 -0.56 -1.37
C PHE A 191 9.07 0.62 -0.47
N GLY A 192 7.77 0.76 -0.16
CA GLY A 192 7.22 1.81 0.69
C GLY A 192 6.95 3.14 -0.03
N ALA A 193 7.23 3.24 -1.34
CA ALA A 193 7.00 4.47 -2.08
C ALA A 193 5.49 4.71 -2.29
N SER A 194 5.03 5.93 -1.97
CA SER A 194 3.63 6.32 -2.11
C SER A 194 3.32 6.95 -3.47
N HIS A 195 2.21 6.55 -4.08
CA HIS A 195 1.73 7.05 -5.37
C HIS A 195 0.27 7.46 -5.28
N PHE A 196 -0.06 8.63 -5.82
CA PHE A 196 -1.39 9.21 -5.72
C PHE A 196 -2.14 9.20 -7.06
N THR A 197 -3.40 8.83 -7.03
CA THR A 197 -4.31 8.88 -8.19
C THR A 197 -5.69 9.42 -7.77
N ASN A 198 -6.55 9.73 -8.74
CA ASN A 198 -7.90 10.21 -8.45
C ASN A 198 -8.81 9.08 -7.96
N VAL A 199 -9.65 9.38 -6.97
CA VAL A 199 -10.75 8.48 -6.56
C VAL A 199 -11.86 8.54 -7.59
N THR A 200 -12.40 7.39 -7.97
CA THR A 200 -13.58 7.28 -8.83
C THR A 200 -14.81 6.93 -7.99
N GLY A 201 -15.94 7.60 -8.24
CA GLY A 201 -17.21 7.29 -7.55
C GLY A 201 -17.18 7.48 -6.02
N GLY A 202 -16.22 8.24 -5.49
CA GLY A 202 -16.08 8.55 -4.07
C GLY A 202 -15.46 7.46 -3.20
N ASN A 203 -15.31 6.23 -3.70
CA ASN A 203 -14.80 5.11 -2.89
C ASN A 203 -13.94 4.08 -3.66
N THR A 204 -13.62 4.34 -4.92
CA THR A 204 -12.97 3.35 -5.78
C THR A 204 -11.59 3.82 -6.24
N CYS A 205 -10.60 2.95 -6.08
CA CYS A 205 -9.25 3.10 -6.62
C CYS A 205 -8.98 2.08 -7.71
N SER A 206 -8.10 2.42 -8.64
CA SER A 206 -7.72 1.60 -9.80
C SER A 206 -6.20 1.54 -9.91
N THR A 207 -5.64 0.35 -10.15
CA THR A 207 -4.20 0.11 -10.18
C THR A 207 -3.82 -1.01 -11.14
N PHE A 208 -2.61 -0.97 -11.68
CA PHE A 208 -2.03 -2.06 -12.48
C PHE A 208 -0.98 -2.88 -11.72
N GLN A 209 -0.76 -2.55 -10.45
CA GLN A 209 0.26 -3.16 -9.59
C GLN A 209 -0.33 -3.50 -8.22
N GLN A 210 0.25 -4.49 -7.57
CA GLN A 210 -0.04 -4.82 -6.17
C GLN A 210 0.52 -3.76 -5.18
N GLY A 211 0.24 -3.94 -3.89
CA GLY A 211 0.71 -3.07 -2.82
C GLY A 211 -0.35 -2.82 -1.76
N HIS A 212 -0.26 -1.67 -1.11
CA HIS A 212 -1.18 -1.27 -0.04
C HIS A 212 -1.90 0.01 -0.43
N PHE A 213 -3.21 0.04 -0.25
CA PHE A 213 -4.09 1.03 -0.84
C PHE A 213 -4.94 1.69 0.24
N SER A 214 -5.15 3.00 0.12
CA SER A 214 -6.17 3.69 0.89
C SER A 214 -6.72 4.88 0.10
N ILE A 215 -7.72 5.54 0.67
CA ILE A 215 -8.20 6.85 0.25
C ILE A 215 -7.76 7.85 1.30
N VAL A 216 -7.14 8.93 0.84
CA VAL A 216 -6.64 10.01 1.67
C VAL A 216 -7.24 11.34 1.27
N LEU A 217 -7.23 12.26 2.22
CA LEU A 217 -7.49 13.66 1.99
C LEU A 217 -6.16 14.39 1.90
N GLN A 218 -6.01 15.25 0.89
CA GLN A 218 -4.89 16.18 0.79
C GLN A 218 -5.38 17.59 1.15
N TYR A 219 -4.70 18.24 2.08
CA TYR A 219 -4.99 19.62 2.46
C TYR A 219 -4.12 20.59 1.66
N SER A 220 -4.74 21.63 1.10
CA SER A 220 -4.06 22.69 0.34
C SER A 220 -3.19 23.59 1.24
N THR A 221 -3.45 23.59 2.54
CA THR A 221 -2.72 24.27 3.62
C THR A 221 -2.73 23.39 4.86
N PRO A 222 -1.72 23.45 5.75
CA PRO A 222 -1.75 22.72 7.02
C PRO A 222 -3.06 23.03 7.74
N PRO A 223 -3.78 22.03 8.29
CA PRO A 223 -5.01 22.30 9.01
C PRO A 223 -4.71 23.33 10.12
N PRO A 224 -5.54 24.39 10.27
CA PRO A 224 -5.29 25.40 11.29
C PRO A 224 -5.22 24.71 12.67
N PRO A 225 -4.26 25.09 13.53
CA PRO A 225 -4.14 24.51 14.86
C PRO A 225 -5.45 24.69 15.61
N THR A 226 -5.92 23.62 16.25
CA THR A 226 -7.13 23.66 17.07
C THR A 226 -6.91 24.64 18.21
N ILE A 227 -7.54 25.82 18.15
CA ILE A 227 -7.49 26.80 19.24
C ILE A 227 -8.25 26.19 20.42
N THR A 228 -7.52 25.73 21.43
CA THR A 228 -8.11 25.33 22.70
C THR A 228 -8.47 26.62 23.43
N ILE A 229 -9.75 27.01 23.38
CA ILE A 229 -10.26 28.14 24.17
C ILE A 229 -10.24 27.67 25.62
N SER A 230 -9.24 28.15 26.39
CA SER A 230 -9.26 27.97 27.84
C SER A 230 -10.45 28.74 28.42
N PRO A 231 -11.20 28.14 29.38
CA PRO A 231 -12.34 28.81 29.97
C PRO A 231 -11.86 30.04 30.76
N LEU A 232 -12.55 31.16 30.54
CA LEU A 232 -12.33 32.43 31.24
C LEU A 232 -12.53 32.22 32.75
N PRO A 233 -11.61 32.65 33.63
CA PRO A 233 -11.84 32.59 35.06
C PRO A 233 -13.01 33.51 35.43
N SER A 234 -13.96 32.96 36.17
CA SER A 234 -15.12 33.71 36.69
C SER A 234 -14.68 34.65 37.81
N PRO A 235 -15.35 35.82 37.97
CA PRO A 235 -15.00 36.85 38.94
C PRO A 235 -15.22 36.42 40.40
#